data_AF-A0A524BJU1-F1
#
_entry.id   AF-A0A524BJU1-F1
#
_cell.length_a   1.000
_cell.length_b   1.000
_cell.length_c   1.000
_cell.angle_alpha   90.00
_cell.angle_beta   90.00
_cell.angle_gamma   90.00
#
_symmetry.space_group_name_H-M   'P 1'
#
loop_
_entity.id
_entity.type
_entity.pdbx_description
1 polymer ?
#
loop_
_entity_poly.entity_id
_entity_poly.type
_entity_poly.pdbx_seq_one_letter_code
_entity_poly.pdbx_strand_id
1 'polypeptide(L)'
;MTSPAGTGSYTTGAGGEYEIACLEATGANEEGGRAGMEKCLAANDAINVVYTINEPTAFGAAEALKAAGKTIGTDVIIVSVDGGLAGVEAVKAGEIQATSQQYPLLMAKLGVEAIASIAAGGTPPTPTSANGEFFDTGVKLCTEMPMDTVTAAEQWTAQQCIDNAWG
;
A
#
# COMPACT_ATOMS: atom_id res chain seq x y z
N MET A 1 17.81 0.92 -8.07
CA MET A 1 17.50 1.13 -6.64
C MET A 1 18.55 0.35 -5.86
N THR A 2 19.24 0.98 -4.91
CA THR A 2 20.08 0.25 -3.95
C THR A 2 19.17 -0.63 -3.08
N SER A 3 19.59 -1.84 -2.75
CA SER A 3 18.83 -2.71 -1.84
C SER A 3 18.55 -1.96 -0.53
N PRO A 4 17.33 -2.00 0.02
CA PRO A 4 17.04 -1.39 1.30
C PRO A 4 17.94 -2.00 2.39
N ALA A 5 18.23 -1.23 3.44
CA ALA A 5 18.95 -1.76 4.59
C ALA A 5 18.17 -2.96 5.16
N GLY A 6 18.86 -4.08 5.37
CA GLY A 6 18.23 -5.32 5.84
C GLY A 6 17.64 -5.20 7.24
N THR A 7 18.01 -4.20 8.03
CA THR A 7 17.52 -3.94 9.38
C THR A 7 17.40 -2.45 9.64
N GLY A 8 16.58 -2.04 10.61
CA GLY A 8 16.53 -0.66 11.10
C GLY A 8 15.56 -0.47 12.27
N SER A 9 15.35 0.78 12.66
CA SER A 9 14.45 1.16 13.76
C SER A 9 13.30 2.04 13.29
N TYR A 10 12.15 1.96 13.95
CA TYR A 10 11.03 2.90 13.79
C TYR A 10 10.61 3.49 15.14
N THR A 11 10.09 4.71 15.11
CA THR A 11 9.74 5.48 16.33
C THR A 11 8.24 5.74 16.47
N THR A 12 7.44 5.39 15.47
CA THR A 12 5.97 5.48 15.53
C THR A 12 5.38 4.32 16.33
N GLY A 13 4.16 4.49 16.86
CA GLY A 13 3.54 3.53 17.77
C GLY A 13 4.36 3.33 19.05
N ALA A 14 4.62 2.07 19.41
CA ALA A 14 5.51 1.72 20.52
C ALA A 14 7.01 1.84 20.17
N GLY A 15 7.33 2.15 18.91
CA GLY A 15 8.68 2.02 18.36
C GLY A 15 9.12 0.55 18.25
N GLY A 16 10.31 0.34 17.68
CA GLY A 16 10.92 -0.98 17.60
C GLY A 16 12.02 -1.09 16.57
N GLU A 17 12.56 -2.29 16.45
CA GLU A 17 13.50 -2.68 15.41
C GLU A 17 12.77 -3.54 14.37
N TYR A 18 13.22 -3.49 13.12
CA TYR A 18 12.72 -4.32 12.03
C TYR A 18 13.87 -4.98 11.28
N GLU A 19 13.55 -6.09 10.62
CA GLU A 19 14.40 -6.78 9.65
C GLU A 19 13.59 -7.05 8.38
N ILE A 20 14.18 -6.78 7.22
CA ILE A 20 13.64 -7.17 5.92
C ILE A 20 14.09 -8.62 5.67
N ALA A 21 13.28 -9.56 6.16
CA ALA A 21 13.56 -10.98 6.06
C ALA A 21 13.62 -11.50 4.60
N CYS A 22 12.88 -10.88 3.68
CA CYS A 22 12.79 -11.29 2.28
C CYS A 22 12.26 -10.14 1.41
N LEU A 23 12.66 -10.13 0.13
CA LEU A 23 12.16 -9.19 -0.88
C LEU A 23 12.06 -9.90 -2.22
N GLU A 24 10.87 -9.92 -2.81
CA GLU A 24 10.60 -10.59 -4.09
C GLU A 24 9.87 -9.66 -5.06
N ALA A 25 10.16 -9.81 -6.35
CA ALA A 25 9.42 -9.15 -7.42
C ALA A 25 8.16 -9.95 -7.75
N THR A 26 6.98 -9.35 -7.52
CA THR A 26 5.69 -10.05 -7.63
C THR A 26 4.96 -9.79 -8.95
N GLY A 27 5.48 -8.92 -9.81
CA GLY A 27 4.79 -8.51 -11.04
C GLY A 27 3.44 -7.82 -10.77
N ALA A 28 3.23 -7.32 -9.55
CA ALA A 28 2.02 -6.60 -9.12
C ALA A 28 0.70 -7.37 -9.32
N ASN A 29 0.74 -8.70 -9.21
CA ASN A 29 -0.43 -9.58 -9.40
C ASN A 29 -0.50 -10.69 -8.35
N GLU A 30 -1.64 -11.38 -8.29
CA GLU A 30 -1.90 -12.44 -7.32
C GLU A 30 -0.96 -13.65 -7.46
N GLU A 31 -0.67 -14.08 -8.69
CA GLU A 31 0.20 -15.24 -8.92
C GLU A 31 1.62 -14.98 -8.38
N GLY A 32 2.19 -13.82 -8.71
CA GLY A 32 3.50 -13.44 -8.22
C GLY A 32 3.51 -13.07 -6.74
N GLY A 33 2.42 -12.54 -6.18
CA GLY A 33 2.26 -12.34 -4.75
C GLY A 33 2.30 -13.66 -3.98
N ARG A 34 1.59 -14.69 -4.47
CA ARG A 34 1.61 -16.03 -3.88
C ARG A 34 2.99 -16.67 -3.98
N ALA A 35 3.56 -16.73 -5.18
CA ALA A 35 4.87 -17.36 -5.40
C ALA A 35 5.99 -16.66 -4.62
N GLY A 36 5.96 -15.33 -4.55
CA GLY A 36 6.91 -14.54 -3.76
C GLY A 36 6.79 -14.85 -2.26
N MET A 37 5.57 -14.88 -1.72
CA MET A 37 5.34 -15.16 -0.31
C MET A 37 5.71 -16.61 0.06
N GLU A 38 5.41 -17.60 -0.80
CA GLU A 38 5.85 -18.99 -0.62
C GLU A 38 7.38 -19.08 -0.51
N LYS A 39 8.11 -18.39 -1.40
CA LYS A 39 9.57 -18.34 -1.37
C LYS A 39 10.10 -17.67 -0.10
N CYS A 40 9.46 -16.57 0.32
CA CYS A 40 9.85 -15.87 1.55
C CYS A 40 9.61 -16.71 2.80
N LEU A 41 8.48 -17.41 2.92
CA LEU A 41 8.17 -18.30 4.04
C LEU A 41 9.11 -19.51 4.09
N ALA A 42 9.54 -20.03 2.92
CA ALA A 42 10.53 -21.09 2.88
C ALA A 42 11.92 -20.65 3.39
N ALA A 43 12.24 -19.36 3.29
CA ALA A 43 13.47 -18.79 3.82
C ALA A 43 13.36 -18.37 5.30
N ASN A 44 12.21 -17.83 5.70
CA ASN A 44 11.95 -17.39 7.07
C ASN A 44 10.45 -17.51 7.40
N ASP A 45 10.10 -18.45 8.27
CA ASP A 45 8.71 -18.69 8.69
C ASP A 45 8.23 -17.75 9.83
N ALA A 46 9.13 -16.92 10.36
CA ALA A 46 8.86 -15.95 11.42
C ALA A 46 8.37 -14.59 10.91
N ILE A 47 8.14 -14.45 9.60
CA ILE A 47 7.57 -13.23 8.99
C ILE A 47 6.24 -12.89 9.66
N ASN A 48 6.13 -11.67 10.19
CA ASN A 48 4.98 -11.15 10.93
C ASN A 48 4.38 -9.86 10.33
N VAL A 49 5.03 -9.27 9.33
CA VAL A 49 4.54 -8.11 8.56
C VAL A 49 4.83 -8.35 7.08
N VAL A 50 3.85 -8.13 6.22
CA VAL A 50 3.99 -8.16 4.77
C VAL A 50 3.57 -6.82 4.20
N TYR A 51 4.49 -6.16 3.50
CA TYR A 51 4.23 -4.94 2.74
C TYR A 51 4.17 -5.25 1.26
N THR A 52 3.05 -4.96 0.61
CA THR A 52 2.83 -5.26 -0.81
C THR A 52 2.74 -4.00 -1.65
N ILE A 53 3.19 -4.12 -2.90
CA ILE A 53 3.14 -3.01 -3.86
C ILE A 53 1.71 -2.64 -4.26
N ASN A 54 0.78 -3.61 -4.21
CA ASN A 54 -0.65 -3.40 -4.45
C ASN A 54 -1.53 -4.51 -3.82
N GLU A 55 -2.84 -4.30 -3.74
CA GLU A 55 -3.75 -5.29 -3.15
C GLU A 55 -3.86 -6.62 -3.92
N PRO A 56 -3.78 -6.69 -5.26
CA PRO A 56 -3.64 -7.97 -5.96
C PRO A 56 -2.45 -8.79 -5.47
N THR A 57 -1.30 -8.15 -5.23
CA THR A 57 -0.15 -8.84 -4.61
C THR A 57 -0.48 -9.30 -3.19
N ALA A 58 -1.20 -8.47 -2.42
CA ALA A 58 -1.66 -8.80 -1.06
C ALA A 58 -2.55 -10.05 -1.04
N PHE A 59 -3.51 -10.16 -1.97
CA PHE A 59 -4.40 -11.33 -2.06
C PHE A 59 -3.62 -12.61 -2.35
N GLY A 60 -2.67 -12.55 -3.29
CA GLY A 60 -1.76 -13.68 -3.55
C GLY A 60 -0.96 -14.10 -2.32
N ALA A 61 -0.35 -13.12 -1.64
CA ALA A 61 0.44 -13.37 -0.43
C ALA A 61 -0.42 -13.92 0.72
N ALA A 62 -1.65 -13.41 0.89
CA ALA A 62 -2.61 -13.87 1.87
C ALA A 62 -2.92 -15.36 1.71
N GLU A 63 -3.10 -15.84 0.48
CA GLU A 63 -3.35 -17.26 0.23
C GLU A 63 -2.15 -18.15 0.62
N ALA A 64 -0.92 -17.71 0.34
CA ALA A 64 0.29 -18.42 0.78
C ALA A 64 0.43 -18.45 2.31
N LEU A 65 0.13 -17.34 2.99
CA LEU A 65 0.16 -17.24 4.45
C LEU A 65 -0.88 -18.17 5.10
N LYS A 66 -2.13 -18.14 4.59
CA LYS A 66 -3.21 -19.04 5.04
C LYS A 66 -2.83 -20.51 4.81
N ALA A 67 -2.24 -20.84 3.66
CA ALA A 67 -1.76 -22.19 3.36
C ALA A 67 -0.63 -22.65 4.30
N ALA A 68 0.20 -21.72 4.77
CA ALA A 68 1.22 -21.96 5.79
C ALA A 68 0.66 -21.97 7.23
N GLY A 69 -0.66 -21.87 7.41
CA GLY A 69 -1.33 -21.91 8.71
C GLY A 69 -1.24 -20.60 9.50
N LYS A 70 -0.88 -19.48 8.86
CA LYS A 70 -0.88 -18.16 9.50
C LYS A 70 -2.29 -17.55 9.46
N THR A 71 -2.68 -16.95 10.57
CA THR A 71 -3.91 -16.17 10.69
C THR A 71 -3.60 -14.70 10.46
N ILE A 72 -4.13 -14.12 9.38
CA ILE A 72 -3.96 -12.69 9.09
C ILE A 72 -4.64 -11.84 10.18
N GLY A 73 -3.97 -10.77 10.60
CA GLY A 73 -4.39 -9.91 11.71
C GLY A 73 -4.00 -10.42 13.10
N THR A 74 -3.53 -11.68 13.22
CA THR A 74 -3.09 -12.26 14.49
C THR A 74 -1.63 -12.69 14.45
N ASP A 75 -1.27 -13.59 13.52
CA ASP A 75 0.10 -14.10 13.38
C ASP A 75 0.94 -13.22 12.44
N VAL A 76 0.28 -12.58 11.47
CA VAL A 76 0.88 -11.75 10.44
C VAL A 76 -0.07 -10.62 10.07
N ILE A 77 0.46 -9.42 9.83
CA ILE A 77 -0.33 -8.32 9.25
C ILE A 77 0.10 -8.05 7.81
N ILE A 78 -0.84 -7.65 6.97
CA ILE A 78 -0.61 -7.25 5.59
C ILE A 78 -0.98 -5.78 5.44
N VAL A 79 -0.06 -4.98 4.89
CA VAL A 79 -0.30 -3.57 4.54
C VAL A 79 0.07 -3.35 3.07
N SER A 80 -0.72 -2.53 2.38
CA SER A 80 -0.68 -2.44 0.92
C SER A 80 -0.82 -0.99 0.40
N VAL A 81 -0.84 -0.85 -0.92
CA VAL A 81 -1.10 0.37 -1.70
C VAL A 81 -2.18 0.05 -2.76
N ASP A 82 -2.81 1.10 -3.30
CA ASP A 82 -3.68 1.21 -4.50
C ASP A 82 -5.04 1.81 -4.12
N GLY A 83 -5.82 1.12 -3.29
CA GLY A 83 -7.15 1.52 -2.85
C GLY A 83 -8.26 1.25 -3.88
N GLY A 84 -8.10 0.19 -4.68
CA GLY A 84 -9.19 -0.33 -5.52
C GLY A 84 -10.30 -0.95 -4.68
N LEU A 85 -11.52 -1.04 -5.22
CA LEU A 85 -12.71 -1.46 -4.45
C LEU A 85 -12.50 -2.78 -3.68
N ALA A 86 -12.02 -3.83 -4.37
CA ALA A 86 -11.76 -5.12 -3.73
C ALA A 86 -10.72 -5.01 -2.59
N GLY A 87 -9.70 -4.16 -2.78
CA GLY A 87 -8.66 -3.92 -1.77
C GLY A 87 -9.20 -3.27 -0.50
N VAL A 88 -10.02 -2.22 -0.65
CA VAL A 88 -10.62 -1.53 0.51
C VAL A 88 -11.74 -2.33 1.17
N GLU A 89 -12.45 -3.17 0.42
CA GLU A 89 -13.37 -4.18 0.99
C GLU A 89 -12.61 -5.23 1.80
N ALA A 90 -11.43 -5.67 1.35
CA ALA A 90 -10.57 -6.56 2.11
C ALA A 90 -10.02 -5.91 3.38
N VAL A 91 -9.79 -4.59 3.37
CA VAL A 91 -9.51 -3.84 4.61
C VAL A 91 -10.67 -3.92 5.58
N LYS A 92 -11.90 -3.70 5.09
CA LYS A 92 -13.12 -3.81 5.90
C LYS A 92 -13.31 -5.22 6.48
N ALA A 93 -12.91 -6.25 5.73
CA ALA A 93 -12.98 -7.65 6.15
C ALA A 93 -11.84 -8.06 7.12
N GLY A 94 -10.84 -7.20 7.32
CA GLY A 94 -9.67 -7.51 8.14
C GLY A 94 -8.64 -8.42 7.46
N GLU A 95 -8.78 -8.67 6.15
CA GLU A 95 -7.83 -9.45 5.35
C GLU A 95 -6.59 -8.62 4.95
N ILE A 96 -6.71 -7.29 5.00
CA ILE A 96 -5.61 -6.33 4.88
C ILE A 96 -5.75 -5.32 6.03
N GLN A 97 -4.69 -5.06 6.79
CA GLN A 97 -4.77 -4.19 7.98
C GLN A 97 -4.79 -2.70 7.62
N ALA A 98 -4.10 -2.33 6.53
CA ALA A 98 -4.20 -0.99 5.98
C ALA A 98 -3.81 -0.96 4.49
N THR A 99 -4.43 -0.07 3.71
CA THR A 99 -3.96 0.24 2.35
C THR A 99 -3.86 1.75 2.13
N SER A 100 -2.79 2.18 1.47
CA SER A 100 -2.62 3.58 1.05
C SER A 100 -3.39 3.80 -0.25
N GLN A 101 -4.57 4.39 -0.17
CA GLN A 101 -5.45 4.61 -1.33
C GLN A 101 -4.95 5.74 -2.22
N GLN A 102 -4.98 5.48 -3.52
CA GLN A 102 -4.67 6.41 -4.60
C GLN A 102 -5.92 6.72 -5.43
N TYR A 103 -5.87 7.80 -6.20
CA TYR A 103 -7.01 8.32 -6.97
C TYR A 103 -6.70 8.43 -8.48
N PRO A 104 -6.49 7.30 -9.19
CA PRO A 104 -6.11 7.30 -10.60
C PRO A 104 -7.10 8.05 -11.52
N LEU A 105 -8.40 8.07 -11.23
CA LEU A 105 -9.36 8.86 -12.02
C LEU A 105 -9.12 10.37 -11.86
N LEU A 106 -8.80 10.83 -10.65
CA LEU A 106 -8.41 12.21 -10.40
C LEU A 106 -7.09 12.55 -11.12
N MET A 107 -6.10 11.66 -11.03
CA MET A 107 -4.82 11.84 -11.74
C MET A 107 -5.03 11.95 -13.26
N ALA A 108 -5.84 11.08 -13.85
CA ALA A 108 -6.14 11.10 -15.28
C ALA A 108 -6.86 12.40 -15.69
N LYS A 109 -7.87 12.83 -14.91
CA LYS A 109 -8.56 14.11 -15.12
C LYS A 109 -7.59 15.29 -15.13
N LEU A 110 -6.78 15.41 -14.08
CA LEU A 110 -5.81 16.50 -13.95
C LEU A 110 -4.76 16.46 -15.06
N GLY A 111 -4.34 15.27 -15.48
CA GLY A 111 -3.43 15.09 -16.62
C GLY A 111 -4.02 15.61 -17.94
N VAL A 112 -5.29 15.28 -18.22
CA VAL A 112 -5.98 15.77 -19.43
C VAL A 112 -6.21 17.28 -19.37
N GLU A 113 -6.60 17.82 -18.21
CA GLU A 113 -6.76 19.26 -17.99
C GLU A 113 -5.43 20.02 -18.19
N ALA A 114 -4.32 19.48 -17.70
CA ALA A 114 -2.99 20.05 -17.90
C ALA A 114 -2.60 20.08 -19.38
N ILE A 115 -2.83 18.98 -20.12
CA ILE A 115 -2.57 18.92 -21.56
C ILE A 115 -3.40 19.97 -22.32
N ALA A 116 -4.69 20.09 -21.99
CA ALA A 116 -5.58 21.07 -22.62
C ALA A 116 -5.14 22.51 -22.34
N SER A 117 -4.74 22.82 -21.10
CA SER A 117 -4.21 24.13 -20.71
C SER A 117 -2.95 24.50 -21.50
N ILE A 118 -1.99 23.58 -21.60
CA ILE A 118 -0.76 23.77 -22.37
C ILE A 118 -1.08 24.00 -23.85
N ALA A 119 -2.00 23.22 -24.43
CA ALA A 119 -2.42 23.38 -25.82
C ALA A 119 -3.07 24.75 -26.10
N ALA A 120 -3.71 25.35 -25.09
CA ALA A 120 -4.29 26.69 -25.16
C ALA A 120 -3.29 27.84 -24.85
N GLY A 121 -2.00 27.53 -24.67
CA GLY A 121 -0.96 28.51 -24.36
C GLY A 121 -0.74 28.79 -22.86
N GLY A 122 -1.36 27.99 -22.00
CA GLY A 122 -1.11 28.00 -20.55
C GLY A 122 0.24 27.37 -20.19
N THR A 123 0.59 27.45 -18.89
CA THR A 123 1.82 26.87 -18.36
C THR A 123 1.61 25.45 -17.81
N PRO A 124 2.62 24.56 -17.85
CA PRO A 124 2.56 23.27 -17.17
C PRO A 124 2.30 23.40 -15.66
N PRO A 125 1.65 22.39 -15.03
CA PRO A 125 1.53 22.33 -13.58
C PRO A 125 2.92 22.24 -12.93
N THR A 126 3.03 22.80 -11.73
CA THR A 126 4.26 22.73 -10.91
C THR A 126 4.13 21.63 -9.87
N PRO A 127 5.24 20.95 -9.48
CA PRO A 127 5.21 19.97 -8.40
C PRO A 127 4.67 20.56 -7.10
N THR A 128 3.86 19.78 -6.39
CA THR A 128 3.25 20.16 -5.10
C THR A 128 3.62 19.20 -3.97
N SER A 129 4.32 18.11 -4.28
CA SER A 129 4.80 17.16 -3.27
C SER A 129 5.81 17.79 -2.32
N ALA A 130 5.92 17.24 -1.11
CA ALA A 130 6.83 17.74 -0.08
C ALA A 130 8.31 17.76 -0.53
N ASN A 131 8.69 16.84 -1.42
CA ASN A 131 10.04 16.79 -2.01
C ASN A 131 10.18 17.59 -3.32
N GLY A 132 9.09 18.19 -3.82
CA GLY A 132 9.09 19.01 -5.05
C GLY A 132 9.27 18.23 -6.36
N GLU A 133 9.06 16.91 -6.35
CA GLU A 133 9.31 16.06 -7.52
C GLU A 133 8.06 15.76 -8.36
N PHE A 134 6.86 15.77 -7.75
CA PHE A 134 5.61 15.41 -8.44
C PHE A 134 4.43 16.28 -8.03
N PHE A 135 3.37 16.21 -8.83
CA PHE A 135 2.08 16.82 -8.48
C PHE A 135 1.33 15.87 -7.53
N ASP A 136 1.21 16.27 -6.27
CA ASP A 136 0.57 15.48 -5.22
C ASP A 136 -0.95 15.54 -5.35
N THR A 137 -1.57 14.40 -5.66
CA THR A 137 -3.04 14.23 -5.73
C THR A 137 -3.64 13.77 -4.41
N GLY A 138 -2.84 13.68 -3.35
CA GLY A 138 -3.23 13.19 -2.05
C GLY A 138 -3.28 11.65 -1.99
N VAL A 139 -3.21 11.17 -0.74
CA VAL A 139 -3.36 9.78 -0.33
C VAL A 139 -4.17 9.76 0.96
N LYS A 140 -4.97 8.72 1.15
CA LYS A 140 -5.62 8.41 2.44
C LYS A 140 -5.20 7.01 2.87
N LEU A 141 -4.93 6.85 4.16
CA LEU A 141 -4.64 5.54 4.72
C LEU A 141 -5.96 4.89 5.14
N CYS A 142 -6.38 3.86 4.42
CA CYS A 142 -7.60 3.12 4.71
C CYS A 142 -7.31 2.07 5.77
N THR A 143 -7.98 2.16 6.92
CA THR A 143 -7.83 1.20 8.01
C THR A 143 -9.03 1.23 8.96
N GLU A 144 -9.36 0.09 9.57
CA GLU A 144 -10.30 0.02 10.70
C GLU A 144 -9.62 0.20 12.05
N MET A 145 -8.29 0.37 12.07
CA MET A 145 -7.47 0.50 13.28
C MET A 145 -6.62 1.78 13.23
N PRO A 146 -7.24 2.97 13.31
CA PRO A 146 -6.48 4.22 13.23
C PRO A 146 -5.52 4.35 14.40
N MET A 147 -4.34 4.91 14.14
CA MET A 147 -3.30 5.14 15.15
C MET A 147 -2.92 6.62 15.22
N ASP A 148 -2.99 7.23 16.41
CA ASP A 148 -2.67 8.66 16.61
C ASP A 148 -1.24 9.03 16.20
N THR A 149 -0.31 8.06 16.27
CA THR A 149 1.09 8.25 15.89
C THR A 149 1.33 8.22 14.38
N VAL A 150 0.32 7.84 13.58
CA VAL A 150 0.40 7.82 12.12
C VAL A 150 -0.17 9.13 11.59
N THR A 151 0.73 10.10 11.36
CA THR A 151 0.37 11.45 10.91
C THR A 151 0.82 11.76 9.48
N ALA A 152 1.42 10.80 8.79
CA ALA A 152 1.94 10.98 7.43
C ALA A 152 0.83 11.14 6.38
N ALA A 153 -0.36 10.60 6.66
CA ALA A 153 -1.56 10.75 5.85
C ALA A 153 -2.80 10.77 6.76
N GLU A 154 -3.88 11.39 6.28
CA GLU A 154 -5.18 11.27 6.94
C GLU A 154 -5.65 9.81 6.87
N GLN A 155 -6.19 9.33 7.99
CA GLN A 155 -6.68 7.96 8.14
C GLN A 155 -8.20 7.93 7.93
N TRP A 156 -8.66 7.06 7.05
CA TRP A 156 -10.07 6.85 6.73
C TRP A 156 -10.49 5.44 7.15
N THR A 157 -11.74 5.32 7.58
CA THR A 157 -12.39 4.01 7.75
C THR A 157 -12.46 3.29 6.40
N ALA A 158 -12.57 1.96 6.42
CA ALA A 158 -12.68 1.23 5.16
C ALA A 158 -13.94 1.64 4.37
N GLN A 159 -15.02 2.01 5.07
CA GLN A 159 -16.23 2.52 4.40
C GLN A 159 -15.98 3.83 3.64
N GLN A 160 -15.28 4.79 4.25
CA GLN A 160 -14.93 6.05 3.56
C GLN A 160 -14.08 5.76 2.33
N CYS A 161 -13.16 4.79 2.40
CA CYS A 161 -12.35 4.41 1.26
C CYS A 161 -13.14 3.66 0.16
N ILE A 162 -14.09 2.81 0.54
CA ILE A 162 -15.03 2.15 -0.39
C ILE A 162 -15.81 3.21 -1.17
N ASP A 163 -16.33 4.23 -0.47
CA ASP A 163 -17.11 5.30 -1.07
C ASP A 163 -16.30 6.16 -2.07
N ASN A 164 -14.96 6.08 -2.03
CA ASN A 164 -14.03 6.88 -2.84
C ASN A 164 -13.04 6.02 -3.65
N ALA A 165 -13.35 4.74 -3.89
CA ALA A 165 -12.42 3.82 -4.53
C ALA A 165 -11.98 4.30 -5.92
N TRP A 166 -10.67 4.51 -6.09
CA TRP A 166 -9.97 4.95 -7.32
C TRP A 166 -10.29 6.34 -7.89
N GLY A 167 -10.97 7.19 -7.14
CA GLY A 167 -11.16 8.62 -7.47
C GLY A 167 -12.61 9.02 -7.57
#